data_AF-A0A9X2BHK7-F1
#
_entry.id   AF-A0A9X2BHK7-F1
#
_cell.length_a   1.000
_cell.length_b   1.000
_cell.length_c   1.000
_cell.angle_alpha   90.00
_cell.angle_beta   90.00
_cell.angle_gamma   90.00
#
_symmetry.space_group_name_H-M   'P 1'
#
loop_
_entity.id
_entity.type
_entity.pdbx_description
1 polymer ?
#
loop_
_entity_poly.entity_id
_entity_poly.type
_entity_poly.pdbx_seq_one_letter_code
_entity_poly.pdbx_strand_id
1 'polypeptide(L)' 'MPGLGLYLGAAVDFSGITLPFSVSDLVGSGNALLGLVGSFVLLGLAFAFVPKIIKIIRNAFGQGGRA' A
#
# COMPACT_ATOMS: atom_id res chain seq x y z
N MET A 1 32.26 -15.44 -2.06
CA MET A 1 31.14 -15.51 -1.09
C MET A 1 30.06 -14.53 -1.56
N PRO A 2 28.90 -14.95 -2.08
CA PRO A 2 27.86 -14.03 -2.52
C PRO A 2 27.14 -13.48 -1.28
N GLY A 3 27.38 -12.20 -0.99
CA GLY A 3 26.78 -11.47 0.12
C GLY A 3 25.35 -11.07 -0.21
N LEU A 4 24.45 -11.44 0.70
CA LEU A 4 23.06 -11.02 0.76
C LEU A 4 22.93 -9.49 0.77
N GLY A 5 22.44 -8.93 -0.33
CA GLY A 5 21.95 -7.56 -0.41
C GLY A 5 20.50 -7.62 -0.91
N LEU A 6 19.59 -7.03 -0.16
CA LEU A 6 18.16 -6.98 -0.44
C LEU A 6 17.86 -6.46 -1.87
N TYR A 7 17.40 -7.35 -2.75
CA TYR A 7 16.78 -7.00 -4.04
C TYR A 7 15.30 -6.55 -3.89
N LEU A 8 14.87 -6.14 -2.68
CA LEU A 8 13.48 -5.82 -2.38
C LEU A 8 13.17 -4.33 -2.57
N GLY A 9 13.40 -3.89 -3.79
CA GLY A 9 13.09 -2.55 -4.25
C GLY A 9 13.64 -2.51 -5.65
N ALA A 10 12.87 -2.97 -6.62
CA ALA A 10 13.25 -3.04 -8.01
C ALA A 10 13.77 -1.66 -8.46
N ALA A 11 15.09 -1.47 -8.34
CA ALA A 11 15.82 -0.49 -9.11
C ALA A 11 15.69 -1.01 -10.54
N VAL A 12 14.65 -0.54 -11.21
CA VAL A 12 14.46 -0.75 -12.63
C VAL A 12 15.73 -0.19 -13.27
N ASP A 13 16.58 -1.09 -13.78
CA ASP A 13 17.85 -0.72 -14.37
C ASP A 13 17.58 -0.13 -15.75
N PHE A 14 17.70 1.20 -15.84
CA PHE A 14 17.54 1.97 -17.06
C PHE A 14 18.87 2.22 -17.78
N SER A 15 19.96 1.54 -17.41
CA SER A 15 21.25 1.69 -18.08
C SER A 15 21.18 1.14 -19.52
N GLY A 16 20.85 2.02 -20.48
CA GLY A 16 20.77 1.70 -21.91
C GLY A 16 19.40 1.92 -22.56
N ILE A 17 18.38 2.35 -21.81
CA ILE A 17 17.05 2.68 -22.36
C ILE A 17 16.77 4.16 -22.09
N THR A 18 16.82 4.99 -23.14
CA THR A 18 16.26 6.35 -23.11
C THR A 18 14.74 6.25 -23.15
N LEU A 19 14.12 6.17 -21.98
CA LEU A 19 12.67 6.25 -21.88
C LEU A 19 12.19 7.67 -22.24
N PRO A 20 11.08 7.82 -23.00
CA PRO A 20 10.53 9.12 -23.38
C PRO A 20 9.89 9.89 -22.21
N PHE A 21 10.14 9.47 -20.97
CA PHE A 21 9.67 10.10 -19.75
C PHE A 21 10.72 9.84 -18.66
N SER A 22 10.89 10.80 -17.75
CA SER A 22 11.76 10.64 -16.60
C SER A 22 11.04 9.85 -15.50
N VAL A 23 11.81 9.25 -14.58
CA VAL A 23 11.25 8.66 -13.34
C VAL A 23 10.43 9.69 -12.57
N SER A 24 10.84 10.97 -12.62
CA SER A 24 10.10 12.07 -12.00
C SER A 24 8.71 12.25 -12.61
N ASP A 25 8.56 12.08 -13.93
CA ASP A 25 7.26 12.21 -14.62
C ASP A 25 6.33 11.05 -14.29
N LEU A 26 6.89 9.85 -14.11
CA LEU A 26 6.13 8.67 -13.67
C LEU A 26 5.65 8.82 -12.22
N VAL A 27 6.53 9.26 -11.32
CA VAL A 27 6.16 9.49 -9.92
C VAL A 27 5.18 10.66 -9.80
N GLY A 28 5.37 11.71 -10.58
CA GLY A 28 4.49 12.87 -10.63
C GLY A 28 3.08 12.50 -11.11
N SER A 29 2.99 11.75 -12.22
CA SER A 29 1.70 11.27 -12.74
C SER A 29 1.01 10.28 -11.79
N GLY A 30 1.76 9.40 -11.12
CA GLY A 30 1.22 8.50 -10.08
C GLY A 30 0.62 9.26 -8.89
N ASN A 31 1.32 10.28 -8.38
CA ASN A 31 0.79 11.12 -7.30
C ASN A 31 -0.42 11.95 -7.74
N ALA A 32 -0.44 12.45 -8.97
CA ALA A 32 -1.60 13.17 -9.52
C ALA A 32 -2.83 12.26 -9.59
N LEU A 33 -2.67 11.00 -10.02
CA LEU A 33 -3.74 10.01 -10.04
C LEU A 33 -4.22 9.66 -8.63
N LEU A 34 -3.30 9.51 -7.67
CA LEU A 34 -3.64 9.31 -6.26
C LEU A 34 -4.38 10.52 -5.67
N GLY A 35 -4.07 11.74 -6.10
CA GLY A 35 -4.81 12.94 -5.71
C GLY A 35 -6.28 12.89 -6.14
N LEU A 36 -6.56 12.31 -7.30
CA LEU A 36 -7.92 12.19 -7.84
C LEU A 36 -8.70 11.01 -7.23
N VAL A 37 -8.08 9.84 -7.11
CA VAL A 37 -8.78 8.59 -6.76
C VAL A 37 -8.53 8.17 -5.30
N GLY A 38 -7.54 8.76 -4.64
CA GLY A 38 -7.11 8.38 -3.29
C GLY A 38 -8.19 8.55 -2.23
N SER A 39 -9.03 9.59 -2.32
CA SER A 39 -10.14 9.80 -1.39
C SER A 39 -11.17 8.65 -1.46
N PHE A 40 -11.53 8.21 -2.67
CA PHE A 40 -12.41 7.07 -2.88
C PHE A 40 -11.80 5.75 -2.40
N VAL A 41 -10.50 5.55 -2.61
CA VAL A 41 -9.77 4.38 -2.12
C VAL A 41 -9.75 4.35 -0.59
N LEU A 42 -9.50 5.49 0.06
CA LEU A 42 -9.54 5.61 1.52
C LEU A 42 -10.93 5.34 2.07
N LEU A 43 -11.99 5.84 1.42
CA LEU A 43 -13.38 5.52 1.75
C LEU A 43 -13.67 4.01 1.65
N GLY A 44 -13.29 3.38 0.53
CA GLY A 44 -13.46 1.94 0.34
C GLY A 44 -12.70 1.11 1.37
N LEU A 45 -11.45 1.48 1.66
CA LEU A 45 -10.64 0.84 2.70
C LEU A 45 -11.24 1.03 4.08
N ALA A 46 -11.80 2.19 4.40
CA ALA A 46 -12.47 2.42 5.68
C ALA A 46 -13.64 1.45 5.85
N PHE A 47 -14.51 1.30 4.84
CA PHE A 47 -15.62 0.35 4.90
C PHE A 47 -15.17 -1.11 4.97
N ALA A 48 -14.06 -1.48 4.33
CA ALA A 48 -13.50 -2.82 4.42
C ALA A 48 -12.80 -3.09 5.77
N PHE A 49 -12.28 -2.05 6.43
CA PHE A 49 -11.51 -2.14 7.66
C PHE A 49 -12.39 -2.15 8.91
N VAL A 50 -13.45 -1.33 8.95
CA VAL A 50 -14.42 -1.25 10.06
C VAL A 50 -14.96 -2.62 10.52
N PRO A 51 -15.45 -3.53 9.64
CA PRO A 51 -15.98 -4.83 10.09
C PRO A 51 -14.90 -5.72 10.72
N LYS A 52 -13.64 -5.56 10.33
CA LYS A 52 -12.51 -6.31 10.92
C LYS A 52 -12.26 -5.83 12.36
N ILE A 53 -12.26 -4.52 12.60
CA ILE A 53 -12.12 -3.95 13.94
C ILE A 53 -13.28 -4.39 14.84
N ILE A 54 -14.51 -4.31 14.36
CA ILE A 54 -15.70 -4.74 15.12
C ILE A 54 -15.60 -6.22 15.51
N LYS A 55 -15.15 -7.09 14.59
CA LYS A 55 -14.97 -8.52 14.86
C LYS A 55 -13.93 -8.76 15.97
N ILE A 56 -12.81 -8.06 15.93
CA ILE A 56 -11.77 -8.15 16.97
C ILE A 56 -12.32 -7.72 18.33
N ILE A 57 -12.98 -6.56 18.38
CA ILE A 57 -13.59 -6.03 19.61
C ILE A 57 -14.61 -7.04 20.17
N ARG A 58 -15.54 -7.50 19.34
CA ARG A 58 -16.58 -8.46 19.77
C ARG A 58 -16.00 -9.78 20.28
N ASN A 59 -14.93 -10.27 19.66
CA ASN A 59 -14.27 -11.49 20.11
C ASN A 59 -13.51 -11.26 21.44
N ALA A 60 -12.87 -10.10 21.60
CA ALA A 60 -12.16 -9.75 22.83
C ALA A 60 -13.10 -9.62 24.04
N PHE A 61 -14.26 -8.98 23.85
CA PHE A 61 -15.24 -8.77 24.94
C PHE A 61 -16.22 -9.94 25.13
N GLY A 62 -16.55 -10.70 24.08
CA GLY A 62 -17.45 -11.85 24.17
C GLY A 62 -16.87 -13.04 24.96
N GLN A 63 -15.57 -13.07 25.19
CA GLN A 63 -14.89 -14.12 25.96
C GLN A 63 -14.82 -13.80 27.47
N GLY A 64 -14.98 -12.53 27.86
CA GLY A 64 -14.94 -12.09 29.27
C GLY A 64 -16.27 -12.23 30.04
N GLY A 65 -17.38 -12.57 29.37
CA GLY A 65 -18.70 -12.72 30.00
C GLY A 65 -19.07 -14.15 30.40
N ARG A 66 -18.11 -15.10 30.39
CA ARG A 66 -18.30 -16.50 30.79
C ARG A 66 -17.31 -16.90 31.90
N ALA A 67 -17.28 -16.12 32.96
CA ALA A 67 -16.65 -16.45 34.24
C ALA A 67 -17.66 -16.17 35.36
#